data_AF-A0A922F1E0-F1
#
_entry.id   AF-A0A922F1E0-F1
#
_cell.length_a   1.000
_cell.length_b   1.000
_cell.length_c   1.000
_cell.angle_alpha   90.00
_cell.angle_beta   90.00
_cell.angle_gamma   90.00
#
_symmetry.space_group_name_H-M   'P 1'
#
loop_
_entity.id
_entity.type
_entity.pdbx_description
1 polymer ?
#
loop_
_entity_poly.entity_id
_entity_poly.type
_entity_poly.pdbx_seq_one_letter_code
_entity_poly.pdbx_strand_id
1 'polypeptide(L)'
;MAFLPTSVRTPSVRLFNTHSSPLHLPRVSTHKSVVPVHRSAFRPKELSLVGEKKNLGSSRAKASMAAATTAENKKKVEVFDTEEDLAVSLAKYTADLSDKFSKERGAFSVVLSGGSLIKSLRKLLEPPYIDGIEWSKWHVFWVDERVVPKDHEDSNYKHAYDGFLSKIPIPPGNVYAINDALSAEGAADDYETCLKHLININVVDLSAASGFPKFDLMLLGMGPDGHVASLFPGHPLLKENEKWVTFIKDSPKPPPERITFTFPVINSSAYIALVVAGAGKAGAVQTALKEGQNSDKLPVQEVSPEGELTWFLDKGAASKL
;
A
#
# COMPACT_ATOMS: atom_id res chain seq x y z
N MET A 1 73.01 10.92 -28.86
CA MET A 1 71.88 9.98 -28.64
C MET A 1 70.66 10.81 -28.37
N ALA A 2 69.73 10.82 -29.33
CA ALA A 2 68.64 11.77 -29.44
C ALA A 2 67.35 11.29 -28.74
N PHE A 3 66.63 12.23 -28.16
CA PHE A 3 65.28 12.08 -27.60
C PHE A 3 64.24 11.96 -28.73
N LEU A 4 63.31 11.02 -28.58
CA LEU A 4 62.10 10.88 -29.40
C LEU A 4 60.87 11.14 -28.52
N PRO A 5 59.90 11.96 -28.97
CA PRO A 5 58.53 11.90 -28.48
C PRO A 5 57.59 11.36 -29.56
N THR A 6 56.80 10.36 -29.23
CA THR A 6 55.73 9.82 -30.09
C THR A 6 54.39 10.50 -29.80
N SER A 7 53.77 10.97 -30.87
CA SER A 7 52.49 11.67 -30.97
C SER A 7 51.28 10.78 -30.62
N VAL A 8 50.35 11.32 -29.84
CA VAL A 8 49.02 10.76 -29.55
C VAL A 8 48.04 11.21 -30.65
N ARG A 9 47.40 10.25 -31.32
CA ARG A 9 46.34 10.48 -32.33
C ARG A 9 44.97 10.54 -31.66
N THR A 10 44.19 11.55 -32.00
CA THR A 10 42.75 11.67 -31.75
C THR A 10 41.95 10.85 -32.78
N PRO A 11 40.82 10.20 -32.41
CA PRO A 11 39.92 9.62 -33.39
C PRO A 11 38.85 10.63 -33.84
N SER A 12 38.63 10.64 -35.15
CA SER A 12 37.72 11.51 -35.89
C SER A 12 36.30 10.94 -35.88
N VAL A 13 35.31 11.78 -35.57
CA VAL A 13 33.88 11.49 -35.59
C VAL A 13 33.38 11.43 -37.04
N ARG A 14 32.80 10.30 -37.47
CA ARG A 14 32.05 10.20 -38.73
C ARG A 14 30.55 10.22 -38.43
N LEU A 15 29.90 11.29 -38.88
CA LEU A 15 28.46 11.43 -39.01
C LEU A 15 27.95 10.53 -40.14
N PHE A 16 27.00 9.65 -39.86
CA PHE A 16 26.17 9.00 -40.87
C PHE A 16 24.75 9.56 -40.81
N ASN A 17 24.37 10.24 -41.90
CA ASN A 17 23.02 10.65 -42.22
C ASN A 17 22.27 9.45 -42.80
N THR A 18 21.13 9.08 -42.22
CA THR A 18 20.13 8.24 -42.90
C THR A 18 18.76 8.86 -42.72
N HIS A 19 18.21 9.35 -43.84
CA HIS A 19 16.82 9.72 -44.00
C HIS A 19 15.93 8.48 -43.89
N SER A 20 14.88 8.57 -43.07
CA SER A 20 13.71 7.69 -43.16
C SER A 20 12.45 8.50 -42.85
N SER A 21 11.56 8.50 -43.83
CA SER A 21 10.32 9.28 -43.92
C SER A 21 9.27 8.88 -42.87
N PRO A 22 8.36 9.80 -42.50
CA PRO A 22 7.36 9.56 -41.47
C PRO A 22 6.19 8.70 -41.96
N LEU A 23 5.82 7.71 -41.13
CA LEU A 23 4.65 6.85 -41.28
C LEU A 23 3.34 7.65 -41.15
N HIS A 24 2.45 7.41 -42.11
CA HIS A 24 1.08 7.89 -42.17
C HIS A 24 0.21 7.28 -41.05
N LEU A 25 -0.39 8.11 -40.21
CA LEU A 25 -1.49 7.74 -39.31
C LEU A 25 -2.83 7.83 -40.08
N PRO A 26 -3.72 6.82 -40.04
CA PRO A 26 -5.04 6.95 -40.59
C PRO A 26 -5.96 7.75 -39.65
N ARG A 27 -6.63 8.76 -40.23
CA ARG A 27 -7.70 9.55 -39.59
C ARG A 27 -8.88 8.65 -39.22
N VAL A 28 -9.28 8.65 -37.95
CA VAL A 28 -10.58 8.12 -37.51
C VAL A 28 -11.64 9.21 -37.72
N SER A 29 -12.61 8.91 -38.58
CA SER A 29 -13.78 9.74 -38.88
C SER A 29 -14.78 9.66 -37.73
N THR A 30 -15.24 10.83 -37.26
CA THR A 30 -16.33 10.99 -36.31
C THR A 30 -17.67 10.76 -37.01
N HIS A 31 -18.36 9.66 -36.69
CA HIS A 31 -19.80 9.54 -36.94
C HIS A 31 -20.57 9.60 -35.61
N LYS A 32 -21.26 10.72 -35.39
CA LYS A 32 -22.32 10.87 -34.40
C LYS A 32 -23.55 10.12 -34.92
N SER A 33 -24.02 9.14 -34.16
CA SER A 33 -25.33 8.52 -34.34
C SER A 33 -26.17 8.82 -33.10
N VAL A 34 -27.12 9.72 -33.28
CA VAL A 34 -28.16 10.09 -32.32
C VAL A 34 -29.34 9.14 -32.51
N VAL A 35 -29.79 8.46 -31.45
CA VAL A 35 -31.09 7.76 -31.41
C VAL A 35 -31.70 8.00 -30.01
N PRO A 36 -33.03 8.26 -29.90
CA PRO A 36 -33.57 9.13 -28.87
C PRO A 36 -34.06 8.43 -27.60
N VAL A 37 -34.13 9.27 -26.56
CA VAL A 37 -34.68 9.04 -25.22
C VAL A 37 -36.20 8.84 -25.28
N HIS A 38 -36.71 7.72 -24.76
CA HIS A 38 -38.12 7.61 -24.36
C HIS A 38 -38.25 7.85 -22.86
N ARG A 39 -38.85 9.01 -22.52
CA ARG A 39 -39.39 9.32 -21.19
C ARG A 39 -40.74 8.64 -21.03
N SER A 40 -40.95 7.95 -19.91
CA SER A 40 -42.31 7.71 -19.38
C SER A 40 -42.37 8.23 -17.95
N ALA A 41 -43.17 9.29 -17.80
CA ALA A 41 -43.47 9.95 -16.54
C ALA A 41 -44.41 9.09 -15.68
N PHE A 42 -44.10 8.94 -14.40
CA PHE A 42 -45.08 8.54 -13.39
C PHE A 42 -45.29 9.72 -12.44
N ARG A 43 -46.53 10.24 -12.42
CA ARG A 43 -46.99 11.25 -11.47
C ARG A 43 -47.29 10.58 -10.11
N PRO A 44 -47.00 11.24 -8.98
CA PRO A 44 -47.47 10.78 -7.68
C PRO A 44 -48.93 11.24 -7.44
N LYS A 45 -49.74 10.38 -6.83
CA LYS A 45 -51.01 10.77 -6.22
C LYS A 45 -50.82 10.85 -4.71
N GLU A 46 -50.99 12.05 -4.15
CA GLU A 46 -51.35 12.25 -2.76
C GLU A 46 -52.76 11.70 -2.50
N LEU A 47 -52.93 11.00 -1.38
CA LEU A 47 -54.22 10.92 -0.69
C LEU A 47 -53.96 11.01 0.81
N SER A 48 -54.68 11.92 1.45
CA SER A 48 -54.59 12.24 2.86
C SER A 48 -55.82 11.70 3.62
N LEU A 49 -55.57 11.43 4.91
CA LEU A 49 -56.49 11.50 6.06
C LEU A 49 -57.60 10.42 6.23
N VAL A 50 -57.51 9.63 7.30
CA VAL A 50 -58.25 9.75 8.59
C VAL A 50 -58.37 8.38 9.28
N GLY A 51 -58.04 8.35 10.58
CA GLY A 51 -58.82 7.61 11.60
C GLY A 51 -58.43 6.17 11.93
N GLU A 52 -57.84 5.96 13.10
CA GLU A 52 -58.52 5.36 14.27
C GLU A 52 -57.48 4.87 15.29
N LYS A 53 -57.60 5.35 16.53
CA LYS A 53 -56.93 4.75 17.70
C LYS A 53 -57.77 3.55 18.15
N LYS A 54 -57.18 2.35 18.16
CA LYS A 54 -57.61 1.24 19.02
C LYS A 54 -56.40 0.62 19.71
N ASN A 55 -56.53 0.53 21.02
CA ASN A 55 -55.60 -0.04 21.98
C ASN A 55 -56.02 -1.49 22.22
N LEU A 56 -55.12 -2.48 22.09
CA LEU A 56 -55.25 -3.82 22.65
C LEU A 56 -53.91 -4.57 22.61
N GLY A 57 -53.66 -5.33 23.68
CA GLY A 57 -52.35 -5.76 24.14
C GLY A 57 -51.73 -6.98 23.44
N SER A 58 -50.45 -7.16 23.80
CA SER A 58 -49.76 -8.45 23.96
C SER A 58 -49.78 -9.42 22.77
N SER A 59 -48.68 -9.47 22.01
CA SER A 59 -48.03 -10.75 21.71
C SER A 59 -46.58 -10.57 21.25
N ARG A 60 -45.81 -11.61 21.54
CA ARG A 60 -44.36 -11.73 21.47
C ARG A 60 -43.93 -12.00 20.02
N ALA A 61 -43.12 -11.13 19.43
CA ALA A 61 -42.31 -11.47 18.25
C ALA A 61 -40.84 -11.22 18.60
N LYS A 62 -40.12 -12.29 18.93
CA LYS A 62 -38.66 -12.28 19.04
C LYS A 62 -38.10 -12.06 17.62
N ALA A 63 -37.66 -10.84 17.33
CA ALA A 63 -36.73 -10.61 16.24
C ALA A 63 -35.35 -11.15 16.68
N SER A 64 -34.90 -12.20 16.02
CA SER A 64 -33.55 -12.74 16.15
C SER A 64 -32.56 -11.69 15.64
N MET A 65 -31.84 -11.06 16.57
CA MET A 65 -30.58 -10.40 16.26
C MET A 65 -29.58 -11.50 15.89
N ALA A 66 -29.33 -11.69 14.59
CA ALA A 66 -28.14 -12.36 14.14
C ALA A 66 -26.95 -11.52 14.63
N ALA A 67 -26.26 -12.01 15.66
CA ALA A 67 -24.98 -11.46 16.06
C ALA A 67 -24.03 -11.60 14.86
N ALA A 68 -23.72 -10.49 14.21
CA ALA A 68 -22.54 -10.41 13.38
C ALA A 68 -21.35 -10.60 14.32
N THR A 69 -20.81 -11.81 14.35
CA THR A 69 -19.51 -12.10 14.96
C THR A 69 -18.47 -11.25 14.24
N THR A 70 -18.12 -10.10 14.82
CA THR A 70 -16.89 -9.38 14.53
C THR A 70 -15.73 -10.34 14.80
N ALA A 71 -14.98 -10.71 13.76
CA ALA A 71 -13.76 -11.47 13.93
C ALA A 71 -12.84 -10.68 14.88
N GLU A 72 -12.42 -11.29 15.99
CA GLU A 72 -11.42 -10.68 16.86
C GLU A 72 -10.12 -10.52 16.06
N ASN A 73 -9.67 -9.28 15.86
CA ASN A 73 -8.42 -8.97 15.19
C ASN A 73 -7.27 -9.66 15.93
N LYS A 74 -6.62 -10.63 15.28
CA LYS A 74 -5.54 -11.41 15.90
C LYS A 74 -4.27 -10.59 15.90
N LYS A 75 -3.80 -10.17 17.08
CA LYS A 75 -2.49 -9.54 17.26
C LYS A 75 -1.46 -10.58 17.74
N LYS A 76 -0.33 -10.67 17.05
CA LYS A 76 0.83 -11.50 17.41
C LYS A 76 2.08 -10.64 17.55
N VAL A 77 2.98 -11.05 18.44
CA VAL A 77 4.29 -10.43 18.61
C VAL A 77 5.34 -11.53 18.56
N GLU A 78 6.22 -11.46 17.57
CA GLU A 78 7.33 -12.39 17.36
C GLU A 78 8.65 -11.63 17.56
N VAL A 79 9.47 -12.13 18.48
CA VAL A 79 10.78 -11.54 18.80
C VAL A 79 11.87 -12.51 18.35
N PHE A 80 12.77 -12.02 17.51
CA PHE A 80 13.87 -12.76 16.91
C PHE A 80 15.21 -12.35 17.51
N ASP A 81 16.14 -13.31 17.60
CA ASP A 81 17.46 -13.08 18.17
C ASP A 81 18.27 -12.07 17.37
N THR A 82 18.15 -12.11 16.04
CA THR A 82 18.86 -11.23 15.10
C THR A 82 17.94 -10.68 14.01
N GLU A 83 18.38 -9.62 13.32
CA GLU A 83 17.68 -9.13 12.12
C GLU A 83 17.69 -10.15 10.98
N GLU A 84 18.67 -11.05 10.94
CA GLU A 84 18.74 -12.14 9.97
C GLU A 84 17.62 -13.17 10.21
N ASP A 85 17.42 -13.60 11.45
CA ASP A 85 16.35 -14.56 11.81
C ASP A 85 14.96 -13.96 11.53
N LEU A 86 14.81 -12.67 11.81
CA LEU A 86 13.62 -11.90 11.46
C LEU A 86 13.38 -11.91 9.94
N ALA A 87 14.40 -11.64 9.14
CA ALA A 87 14.29 -11.65 7.67
C ALA A 87 13.93 -13.04 7.12
N VAL A 88 14.48 -14.12 7.71
CA VAL A 88 14.14 -15.50 7.34
C VAL A 88 12.67 -15.80 7.65
N SER A 89 12.20 -15.45 8.84
CA SER A 89 10.80 -15.66 9.22
C SER A 89 9.84 -14.82 8.37
N LEU A 90 10.18 -13.56 8.11
CA LEU A 90 9.38 -12.66 7.28
C LEU A 90 9.26 -13.17 5.83
N ALA A 91 10.34 -13.70 5.25
CA ALA A 91 10.29 -14.30 3.92
C ALA A 91 9.38 -15.51 3.88
N LYS A 92 9.46 -16.40 4.89
CA LYS A 92 8.54 -17.53 5.00
C LYS A 92 7.09 -17.07 5.09
N TYR A 93 6.81 -16.12 5.99
CA TYR A 93 5.46 -15.58 6.20
C TYR A 93 4.89 -14.96 4.92
N THR A 94 5.70 -14.18 4.21
CA THR A 94 5.32 -13.53 2.96
C THR A 94 5.08 -14.55 1.84
N ALA A 95 5.93 -15.58 1.73
CA ALA A 95 5.77 -16.66 0.75
C ALA A 95 4.52 -17.50 1.01
N ASP A 96 4.22 -17.84 2.27
CA ASP A 96 3.03 -18.59 2.64
C ASP A 96 1.74 -17.82 2.31
N LEU A 97 1.71 -16.50 2.59
CA LEU A 97 0.58 -15.65 2.20
C LEU A 97 0.48 -15.49 0.68
N SER A 98 1.61 -15.34 0.01
CA SER A 98 1.64 -15.29 -1.45
C SER A 98 1.03 -16.55 -2.07
N ASP A 99 1.42 -17.73 -1.62
CA ASP A 99 0.88 -19.02 -2.09
C ASP A 99 -0.62 -19.13 -1.81
N LYS A 100 -1.05 -18.77 -0.60
CA LYS A 100 -2.46 -18.78 -0.20
C LYS A 100 -3.32 -17.94 -1.15
N PHE A 101 -3.01 -16.65 -1.29
CA PHE A 101 -3.84 -15.73 -2.09
C PHE A 101 -3.71 -16.00 -3.60
N SER A 102 -2.53 -16.45 -4.05
CA SER A 102 -2.33 -16.91 -5.43
C SER A 102 -3.22 -18.11 -5.79
N LYS A 103 -3.55 -18.97 -4.83
CA LYS A 103 -4.48 -20.10 -5.02
C LYS A 103 -5.95 -19.69 -4.88
N GLU A 104 -6.26 -18.81 -3.94
CA GLU A 104 -7.64 -18.38 -3.67
C GLU A 104 -8.19 -17.43 -4.76
N ARG A 105 -7.36 -16.51 -5.27
CA ARG A 105 -7.77 -15.45 -6.20
C ARG A 105 -7.01 -15.39 -7.51
N GLY A 106 -5.86 -16.09 -7.62
CA GLY A 106 -4.98 -15.95 -8.78
C GLY A 106 -4.15 -14.66 -8.77
N ALA A 107 -4.15 -13.92 -7.66
CA ALA A 107 -3.40 -12.68 -7.48
C ALA A 107 -2.94 -12.56 -6.01
N PHE A 108 -1.85 -11.85 -5.78
CA PHE A 108 -1.34 -11.50 -4.45
C PHE A 108 -0.95 -10.03 -4.41
N SER A 109 -1.74 -9.23 -3.70
CA SER A 109 -1.55 -7.80 -3.54
C SER A 109 -0.70 -7.49 -2.29
N VAL A 110 0.52 -7.01 -2.51
CA VAL A 110 1.47 -6.67 -1.45
C VAL A 110 1.77 -5.18 -1.44
N VAL A 111 1.66 -4.56 -0.26
CA VAL A 111 1.96 -3.15 -0.06
C VAL A 111 3.27 -3.02 0.72
N LEU A 112 4.18 -2.20 0.23
CA LEU A 112 5.49 -1.95 0.82
C LEU A 112 5.54 -0.59 1.50
N SER A 113 6.16 -0.55 2.68
CA SER A 113 6.78 0.66 3.22
C SER A 113 8.25 0.74 2.79
N GLY A 114 8.82 1.94 2.84
CA GLY A 114 10.23 2.15 2.54
C GLY A 114 11.19 1.85 3.69
N GLY A 115 12.37 2.48 3.63
CA GLY A 115 13.38 2.41 4.69
C GLY A 115 14.02 1.02 4.84
N SER A 116 14.39 0.67 6.07
CA SER A 116 15.14 -0.57 6.33
C SER A 116 14.34 -1.85 6.08
N LEU A 117 13.00 -1.77 6.00
CA LEU A 117 12.13 -2.92 5.78
C LEU A 117 12.48 -3.65 4.48
N ILE A 118 12.84 -2.91 3.42
CA ILE A 118 13.20 -3.50 2.13
C ILE A 118 14.38 -4.48 2.26
N LYS A 119 15.31 -4.23 3.18
CA LYS A 119 16.46 -5.11 3.41
C LYS A 119 16.03 -6.47 3.95
N SER A 120 14.94 -6.53 4.72
CA SER A 120 14.41 -7.77 5.28
C SER A 120 13.75 -8.66 4.22
N LEU A 121 13.42 -8.13 3.03
CA LEU A 121 12.92 -8.92 1.89
C LEU A 121 14.01 -9.70 1.16
N ARG A 122 15.30 -9.47 1.46
CA ARG A 122 16.42 -10.14 0.78
C ARG A 122 16.32 -11.66 0.76
N LYS A 123 15.68 -12.24 1.79
CA LYS A 123 15.51 -13.69 1.92
C LYS A 123 14.54 -14.29 0.92
N LEU A 124 13.63 -13.50 0.34
CA LEU A 124 12.80 -13.93 -0.77
C LEU A 124 13.60 -14.12 -2.08
N LEU A 125 14.81 -13.58 -2.16
CA LEU A 125 15.71 -13.71 -3.31
C LEU A 125 16.57 -14.98 -3.26
N GLU A 126 16.47 -15.76 -2.20
CA GLU A 126 17.23 -16.99 -1.98
C GLU A 126 16.32 -18.22 -2.23
N PRO A 127 16.86 -19.38 -2.64
CA PRO A 127 16.11 -20.62 -2.67
C PRO A 127 15.54 -21.00 -1.28
N PRO A 128 14.33 -21.58 -1.20
CA PRO A 128 13.49 -21.99 -2.32
C PRO A 128 12.59 -20.86 -2.87
N TYR A 129 12.60 -19.66 -2.29
CA TYR A 129 11.59 -18.64 -2.56
C TYR A 129 11.70 -18.00 -3.95
N ILE A 130 12.92 -17.69 -4.39
CA ILE A 130 13.13 -17.04 -5.70
C ILE A 130 12.55 -17.87 -6.85
N ASP A 131 12.64 -19.19 -6.77
CA ASP A 131 12.15 -20.14 -7.77
C ASP A 131 10.74 -20.67 -7.47
N GLY A 132 10.30 -20.61 -6.21
CA GLY A 132 9.04 -21.19 -5.74
C GLY A 132 7.85 -20.24 -5.75
N ILE A 133 8.10 -18.92 -5.74
CA ILE A 133 7.04 -17.91 -5.74
C ILE A 133 6.56 -17.63 -7.18
N GLU A 134 5.23 -17.59 -7.38
CA GLU A 134 4.61 -17.19 -8.64
C GLU A 134 4.63 -15.65 -8.80
N TRP A 135 5.80 -15.07 -9.09
CA TRP A 135 5.99 -13.62 -9.20
C TRP A 135 5.07 -12.91 -10.21
N SER A 136 4.55 -13.64 -11.20
CA SER A 136 3.56 -13.10 -12.15
C SER A 136 2.20 -12.76 -11.53
N LYS A 137 1.89 -13.32 -10.35
CA LYS A 137 0.66 -13.04 -9.58
C LYS A 137 0.84 -11.94 -8.55
N TRP A 138 2.08 -11.50 -8.30
CA TRP A 138 2.35 -10.41 -7.38
C TRP A 138 1.91 -9.08 -7.99
N HIS A 139 1.23 -8.26 -7.19
CA HIS A 139 0.88 -6.87 -7.47
C HIS A 139 1.43 -6.01 -6.33
N VAL A 140 2.38 -5.12 -6.65
CA VAL A 140 3.16 -4.38 -5.66
C VAL A 140 2.71 -2.92 -5.61
N PHE A 141 2.50 -2.43 -4.39
CA PHE A 141 2.03 -1.09 -4.07
C PHE A 141 2.93 -0.46 -3.00
N TRP A 142 2.78 0.85 -2.79
CA TRP A 142 3.41 1.59 -1.69
C TRP A 142 2.37 2.14 -0.73
N VAL A 143 2.64 2.04 0.57
CA VAL A 143 1.80 2.65 1.62
C VAL A 143 2.04 4.17 1.71
N ASP A 144 3.25 4.61 1.40
CA ASP A 144 3.64 6.01 1.34
C ASP A 144 4.81 6.20 0.37
N GLU A 145 4.97 7.43 -0.11
CA GLU A 145 6.11 7.83 -0.92
C GLU A 145 6.44 9.31 -0.69
N ARG A 146 7.69 9.66 -0.89
CA ARG A 146 8.21 11.02 -0.84
C ARG A 146 7.98 11.65 -2.20
N VAL A 147 7.53 12.90 -2.24
CA VAL A 147 7.31 13.60 -3.51
C VAL A 147 8.66 14.08 -4.05
N VAL A 148 9.41 13.13 -4.61
CA VAL A 148 10.74 13.28 -5.21
C VAL A 148 10.82 12.35 -6.43
N PRO A 149 11.76 12.59 -7.36
CA PRO A 149 11.98 11.68 -8.49
C PRO A 149 12.21 10.22 -8.05
N LYS A 150 11.76 9.25 -8.85
CA LYS A 150 11.90 7.81 -8.57
C LYS A 150 13.34 7.31 -8.48
N ASP A 151 14.32 8.07 -8.97
CA ASP A 151 15.75 7.77 -8.85
C ASP A 151 16.43 8.56 -7.71
N HIS A 152 15.68 9.36 -6.96
CA HIS A 152 16.16 10.10 -5.80
C HIS A 152 16.45 9.16 -4.62
N GLU A 153 17.45 9.49 -3.81
CA GLU A 153 17.86 8.67 -2.65
C GLU A 153 16.79 8.52 -1.57
N ASP A 154 15.84 9.46 -1.49
CA ASP A 154 14.71 9.42 -0.56
C ASP A 154 13.47 8.68 -1.09
N SER A 155 13.49 8.19 -2.34
CA SER A 155 12.35 7.47 -2.92
C SER A 155 12.24 6.05 -2.35
N ASN A 156 11.07 5.74 -1.80
CA ASN A 156 10.72 4.38 -1.37
C ASN A 156 10.66 3.43 -2.57
N TYR A 157 10.23 3.90 -3.75
CA TYR A 157 10.29 3.15 -5.01
C TYR A 157 11.73 2.76 -5.33
N LYS A 158 12.67 3.72 -5.31
CA LYS A 158 14.09 3.42 -5.56
C LYS A 158 14.61 2.32 -4.65
N HIS A 159 14.34 2.44 -3.34
CA HIS A 159 14.81 1.47 -2.34
C HIS A 159 14.28 0.07 -2.66
N ALA A 160 12.97 -0.04 -2.91
CA ALA A 160 12.34 -1.30 -3.28
C ALA A 160 12.88 -1.86 -4.61
N TYR A 161 13.09 -1.00 -5.61
CA TYR A 161 13.61 -1.40 -6.91
C TYR A 161 15.03 -1.97 -6.81
N ASP A 162 15.96 -1.22 -6.22
CA ASP A 162 17.37 -1.62 -6.08
C ASP A 162 17.53 -2.80 -5.10
N GLY A 163 16.72 -2.81 -4.05
CA GLY A 163 16.78 -3.81 -2.98
C GLY A 163 16.18 -5.15 -3.39
N PHE A 164 15.08 -5.14 -4.15
CA PHE A 164 14.22 -6.29 -4.33
C PHE A 164 13.64 -6.44 -5.75
N LEU A 165 12.89 -5.45 -6.26
CA LEU A 165 12.08 -5.62 -7.47
C LEU A 165 12.90 -5.87 -8.74
N SER A 166 14.10 -5.28 -8.85
CA SER A 166 15.00 -5.50 -9.99
C SER A 166 15.61 -6.91 -10.06
N LYS A 167 15.39 -7.73 -9.02
CA LYS A 167 16.00 -9.06 -8.84
C LYS A 167 14.99 -10.20 -8.92
N ILE A 168 13.70 -9.89 -9.13
CA ILE A 168 12.62 -10.86 -9.26
C ILE A 168 11.96 -10.75 -10.64
N PRO A 169 11.43 -11.85 -11.20
CA PRO A 169 10.76 -11.83 -12.51
C PRO A 169 9.30 -11.34 -12.42
N ILE A 170 9.07 -10.19 -11.77
CA ILE A 170 7.74 -9.57 -11.69
C ILE A 170 7.41 -8.83 -13.01
N PRO A 171 6.19 -8.98 -13.56
CA PRO A 171 5.75 -8.19 -14.70
C PRO A 171 5.76 -6.69 -14.35
N PRO A 172 6.37 -5.80 -15.18
CA PRO A 172 6.40 -4.36 -14.89
C PRO A 172 5.01 -3.73 -14.70
N GLY A 173 4.00 -4.25 -15.40
CA GLY A 173 2.60 -3.80 -15.28
C GLY A 173 1.95 -4.12 -13.93
N ASN A 174 2.60 -4.93 -13.09
CA ASN A 174 2.11 -5.26 -11.75
C ASN A 174 2.77 -4.42 -10.65
N VAL A 175 3.60 -3.44 -11.01
CA VAL A 175 4.25 -2.53 -10.06
C VAL A 175 3.58 -1.16 -10.13
N TYR A 176 2.78 -0.85 -9.13
CA TYR A 176 1.96 0.37 -9.07
C TYR A 176 2.66 1.42 -8.21
N ALA A 177 3.69 2.04 -8.78
CA ALA A 177 4.43 3.12 -8.13
C ALA A 177 3.63 4.44 -8.14
N ILE A 178 3.82 5.25 -7.10
CA ILE A 178 3.26 6.60 -7.02
C ILE A 178 3.93 7.49 -8.10
N ASN A 179 3.14 8.39 -8.67
CA ASN A 179 3.55 9.23 -9.79
C ASN A 179 4.39 10.43 -9.32
N ASP A 180 5.69 10.40 -9.61
CA ASP A 180 6.69 11.41 -9.24
C ASP A 180 6.72 12.63 -10.16
N ALA A 181 5.90 12.64 -11.22
CA ALA A 181 5.77 13.78 -12.13
C ALA A 181 4.65 14.76 -11.72
N LEU A 182 3.89 14.46 -10.67
CA LEU A 182 2.76 15.25 -10.20
C LEU A 182 3.08 15.96 -8.87
N SER A 183 2.29 16.98 -8.52
CA SER A 183 2.33 17.55 -7.18
C SER A 183 1.85 16.54 -6.13
N ALA A 184 2.08 16.83 -4.85
CA ALA A 184 1.59 15.99 -3.76
C ALA A 184 0.07 15.69 -3.87
N GLU A 185 -0.75 16.72 -4.12
CA GLU A 185 -2.18 16.56 -4.39
C GLU A 185 -2.46 15.64 -5.59
N GLY A 186 -1.83 15.95 -6.74
CA GLY A 186 -2.10 15.24 -7.98
C GLY A 186 -1.68 13.77 -7.93
N ALA A 187 -0.55 13.48 -7.28
CA ALA A 187 -0.07 12.11 -7.08
C ALA A 187 -0.98 11.31 -6.14
N ALA A 188 -1.54 11.93 -5.09
CA ALA A 188 -2.53 11.27 -4.23
C ALA A 188 -3.82 10.92 -5.02
N ASP A 189 -4.36 11.88 -5.77
CA ASP A 189 -5.57 11.68 -6.58
C ASP A 189 -5.36 10.64 -7.70
N ASP A 190 -4.19 10.67 -8.37
CA ASP A 190 -3.80 9.70 -9.40
C ASP A 190 -3.69 8.28 -8.81
N TYR A 191 -3.05 8.15 -7.66
CA TYR A 191 -2.88 6.85 -7.00
C TYR A 191 -4.21 6.29 -6.49
N GLU A 192 -5.09 7.12 -5.91
CA GLU A 192 -6.44 6.70 -5.54
C GLU A 192 -7.26 6.28 -6.77
N THR A 193 -7.15 7.01 -7.88
CA THR A 193 -7.82 6.66 -9.14
C THR A 193 -7.32 5.32 -9.69
N CYS A 194 -6.01 5.07 -9.62
CA CYS A 194 -5.41 3.79 -9.97
C CYS A 194 -6.00 2.65 -9.12
N LEU A 195 -6.07 2.81 -7.79
CA LEU A 195 -6.66 1.80 -6.90
C LEU A 195 -8.13 1.52 -7.22
N LYS A 196 -8.94 2.57 -7.49
CA LYS A 196 -10.34 2.41 -7.91
C LYS A 196 -10.45 1.62 -9.21
N HIS A 197 -9.57 1.87 -10.17
CA HIS A 197 -9.52 1.10 -11.40
C HIS A 197 -9.17 -0.37 -11.15
N LEU A 198 -8.16 -0.64 -10.31
CA LEU A 198 -7.72 -1.99 -9.98
C LEU A 198 -8.78 -2.82 -9.25
N ILE A 199 -9.61 -2.17 -8.43
CA ILE A 199 -10.81 -2.80 -7.85
C ILE A 199 -11.82 -3.17 -8.94
N ASN A 200 -12.10 -2.26 -9.87
CA ASN A 200 -13.06 -2.53 -10.95
C ASN A 200 -12.64 -3.68 -11.87
N ILE A 201 -11.32 -3.91 -12.02
CA ILE A 201 -10.79 -5.05 -12.79
C ILE A 201 -10.40 -6.26 -11.91
N ASN A 202 -10.81 -6.27 -10.64
CA ASN A 202 -10.64 -7.35 -9.67
C ASN A 202 -9.18 -7.71 -9.32
N VAL A 203 -8.23 -6.78 -9.49
CA VAL A 203 -6.84 -6.98 -9.04
C VAL A 203 -6.71 -6.82 -7.53
N VAL A 204 -7.35 -5.79 -6.97
CA VAL A 204 -7.44 -5.52 -5.53
C VAL A 204 -8.89 -5.68 -5.08
N ASP A 205 -9.13 -6.26 -3.91
CA ASP A 205 -10.50 -6.38 -3.40
C ASP A 205 -11.01 -5.09 -2.76
N LEU A 206 -12.33 -4.95 -2.70
CA LEU A 206 -12.97 -3.95 -1.86
C LEU A 206 -13.48 -4.64 -0.60
N SER A 207 -13.12 -4.14 0.58
CA SER A 207 -13.63 -4.70 1.83
C SER A 207 -15.14 -4.49 1.92
N ALA A 208 -15.88 -5.58 2.14
CA ALA A 208 -17.31 -5.53 2.41
C ALA A 208 -17.62 -4.89 3.78
N ALA A 209 -16.67 -4.89 4.72
CA ALA A 209 -16.86 -4.34 6.07
C ALA A 209 -16.61 -2.84 6.12
N SER A 210 -15.55 -2.37 5.45
CA SER A 210 -15.09 -0.98 5.55
C SER A 210 -15.36 -0.16 4.29
N GLY A 211 -15.54 -0.78 3.13
CA GLY A 211 -15.69 -0.08 1.85
C GLY A 211 -14.39 0.52 1.31
N PHE A 212 -13.24 0.13 1.85
CA PHE A 212 -11.90 0.54 1.41
C PHE A 212 -11.17 -0.60 0.67
N PRO A 213 -10.12 -0.29 -0.13
CA PRO A 213 -9.28 -1.30 -0.77
C PRO A 213 -8.71 -2.29 0.23
N LYS A 214 -8.90 -3.59 0.00
CA LYS A 214 -8.44 -4.68 0.84
C LYS A 214 -7.23 -5.35 0.18
N PHE A 215 -6.06 -5.05 0.71
CA PHE A 215 -4.81 -5.68 0.32
C PHE A 215 -4.58 -6.99 1.07
N ASP A 216 -3.87 -7.92 0.45
CA ASP A 216 -3.61 -9.24 1.03
C ASP A 216 -2.56 -9.14 2.14
N LEU A 217 -1.44 -8.46 1.86
CA LEU A 217 -0.37 -8.25 2.83
C LEU A 217 0.17 -6.83 2.75
N MET A 218 0.20 -6.13 3.88
CA MET A 218 0.86 -4.84 4.01
C MET A 218 2.06 -4.95 4.95
N LEU A 219 3.24 -4.70 4.39
CA LEU A 219 4.52 -4.74 5.09
C LEU A 219 4.85 -3.32 5.56
N LEU A 220 4.66 -3.06 6.86
CA LEU A 220 4.82 -1.74 7.45
C LEU A 220 6.08 -1.63 8.29
N GLY A 221 6.85 -0.56 8.05
CA GLY A 221 7.88 -0.11 8.98
C GLY A 221 7.28 0.80 10.05
N MET A 222 8.05 1.04 11.11
CA MET A 222 7.71 1.99 12.16
C MET A 222 8.87 2.95 12.44
N GLY A 223 8.57 4.23 12.59
CA GLY A 223 9.53 5.23 13.06
C GLY A 223 9.94 5.08 14.53
N PRO A 224 11.05 5.71 14.96
CA PRO A 224 11.42 5.76 16.39
C PRO A 224 10.42 6.54 17.27
N ASP A 225 9.58 7.34 16.63
CA ASP A 225 8.46 8.13 17.17
C ASP A 225 7.09 7.43 16.98
N GLY A 226 7.06 6.18 16.50
CA GLY A 226 5.82 5.42 16.33
C GLY A 226 4.97 5.81 15.13
N HIS A 227 5.46 6.66 14.22
CA HIS A 227 4.78 6.89 12.93
C HIS A 227 4.81 5.62 12.08
N VAL A 228 3.78 5.44 11.28
CA VAL A 228 3.69 4.46 10.19
C VAL A 228 3.34 5.21 8.91
N ALA A 229 3.78 4.72 7.75
CA ALA A 229 3.60 5.42 6.47
C ALA A 229 4.08 6.89 6.61
N SER A 230 3.27 7.88 6.22
CA SER A 230 3.50 9.29 6.57
C SER A 230 2.49 9.85 7.57
N LEU A 231 2.02 9.00 8.51
CA LEU A 231 1.08 9.33 9.57
C LEU A 231 1.84 9.58 10.88
N PHE A 232 2.15 10.85 11.15
CA PHE A 232 3.01 11.27 12.26
C PHE A 232 2.25 11.61 13.55
N PRO A 233 2.86 11.41 14.75
CA PRO A 233 2.24 11.76 16.02
C PRO A 233 1.78 13.22 16.06
N GLY A 234 0.55 13.45 16.53
CA GLY A 234 -0.03 14.79 16.68
C GLY A 234 -0.43 15.50 15.37
N HIS A 235 -0.13 14.91 14.21
CA HIS A 235 -0.46 15.52 12.93
C HIS A 235 -1.97 15.42 12.63
N PRO A 236 -2.63 16.47 12.08
CA PRO A 236 -4.07 16.43 11.79
C PRO A 236 -4.51 15.30 10.86
N LEU A 237 -3.61 14.84 9.98
CA LEU A 237 -3.83 13.75 9.02
C LEU A 237 -4.18 12.42 9.69
N LEU A 238 -3.87 12.22 10.98
CA LEU A 238 -4.31 11.04 11.73
C LEU A 238 -5.84 10.93 11.82
N LYS A 239 -6.57 12.03 11.58
CA LYS A 239 -8.04 12.09 11.61
C LYS A 239 -8.69 11.89 10.24
N GLU A 240 -7.92 11.77 9.17
CA GLU A 240 -8.45 11.51 7.83
C GLU A 240 -9.04 10.10 7.78
N ASN A 241 -10.34 10.03 7.51
CA ASN A 241 -11.12 8.80 7.55
C ASN A 241 -12.02 8.59 6.31
N GLU A 242 -11.96 9.49 5.32
CA GLU A 242 -12.79 9.44 4.11
C GLU A 242 -11.96 9.07 2.87
N LYS A 243 -10.81 9.72 2.68
CA LYS A 243 -9.93 9.46 1.52
C LYS A 243 -9.23 8.12 1.62
N TRP A 244 -8.91 7.52 0.47
CA TRP A 244 -8.08 6.32 0.43
C TRP A 244 -6.61 6.68 0.48
N VAL A 245 -6.24 7.67 -0.34
CA VAL A 245 -4.89 8.22 -0.44
C VAL A 245 -4.97 9.71 -0.15
N THR A 246 -3.99 10.21 0.60
CA THR A 246 -3.87 11.63 0.91
C THR A 246 -2.42 12.04 0.88
N PHE A 247 -2.15 13.31 1.17
CA PHE A 247 -0.82 13.88 1.15
C PHE A 247 -0.57 14.75 2.38
N ILE A 248 0.70 15.00 2.65
CA ILE A 248 1.20 15.91 3.69
C ILE A 248 2.28 16.78 3.05
N LYS A 249 2.35 18.06 3.43
CA LYS A 249 3.35 19.03 2.92
C LYS A 249 4.31 19.54 3.98
N ASP A 250 4.07 19.17 5.22
CA ASP A 250 4.73 19.63 6.42
C ASP A 250 5.14 18.45 7.29
N SER A 251 5.58 17.34 6.66
CA SER A 251 6.14 16.21 7.38
C SER A 251 7.25 16.69 8.33
N PRO A 252 7.23 16.29 9.62
CA PRO A 252 8.24 16.69 10.59
C PRO A 252 9.62 16.06 10.28
N LYS A 253 9.71 15.24 9.23
CA LYS A 253 10.94 14.62 8.73
C LYS A 253 11.12 14.92 7.24
N PRO A 254 12.34 15.25 6.79
CA PRO A 254 12.59 15.49 5.38
C PRO A 254 12.38 14.20 4.54
N PRO A 255 12.04 14.33 3.25
CA PRO A 255 11.45 15.54 2.64
C PRO A 255 10.02 15.80 3.19
N PRO A 256 9.58 17.07 3.17
CA PRO A 256 8.33 17.48 3.84
C PRO A 256 7.08 17.04 3.08
N GLU A 257 7.15 16.93 1.75
CA GLU A 257 6.03 16.50 0.91
C GLU A 257 6.01 14.98 0.74
N ARG A 258 4.87 14.38 1.08
CA ARG A 258 4.66 12.92 1.00
C ARG A 258 3.24 12.57 0.61
N ILE A 259 3.10 11.42 -0.04
CA ILE A 259 1.84 10.73 -0.32
C ILE A 259 1.71 9.59 0.68
N THR A 260 0.50 9.30 1.16
CA THR A 260 0.27 8.22 2.12
C THR A 260 -1.13 7.64 2.00
N PHE A 261 -1.24 6.33 2.26
CA PHE A 261 -2.49 5.72 2.65
C PHE A 261 -2.96 6.29 3.99
N THR A 262 -4.28 6.35 4.12
CA THR A 262 -4.98 6.72 5.35
C THR A 262 -5.17 5.48 6.22
N PHE A 263 -5.49 5.66 7.51
CA PHE A 263 -5.74 4.51 8.39
C PHE A 263 -6.87 3.60 7.91
N PRO A 264 -7.99 4.09 7.35
CA PRO A 264 -9.00 3.20 6.78
C PRO A 264 -8.46 2.21 5.75
N VAL A 265 -7.56 2.64 4.85
CA VAL A 265 -6.93 1.75 3.84
C VAL A 265 -5.89 0.82 4.46
N ILE A 266 -5.11 1.31 5.43
CA ILE A 266 -4.16 0.46 6.15
C ILE A 266 -4.95 -0.66 6.86
N ASN A 267 -5.98 -0.30 7.60
CA ASN A 267 -6.76 -1.20 8.44
C ASN A 267 -7.75 -2.10 7.67
N SER A 268 -8.07 -1.81 6.41
CA SER A 268 -8.84 -2.73 5.57
C SER A 268 -8.02 -3.92 5.06
N SER A 269 -6.70 -3.92 5.23
CA SER A 269 -5.82 -5.02 4.82
C SER A 269 -6.16 -6.33 5.54
N ALA A 270 -6.03 -7.46 4.83
CA ALA A 270 -6.23 -8.78 5.41
C ALA A 270 -5.12 -9.16 6.41
N TYR A 271 -3.87 -8.85 6.05
CA TYR A 271 -2.71 -9.09 6.92
C TYR A 271 -1.81 -7.85 6.96
N ILE A 272 -1.35 -7.49 8.15
CA ILE A 272 -0.28 -6.50 8.34
C ILE A 272 0.88 -7.16 9.08
N ALA A 273 2.07 -7.10 8.49
CA ALA A 273 3.31 -7.38 9.18
C ALA A 273 4.01 -6.06 9.53
N LEU A 274 4.08 -5.73 10.82
CA LEU A 274 4.87 -4.61 11.33
C LEU A 274 6.30 -5.08 11.54
N VAL A 275 7.20 -4.69 10.63
CA VAL A 275 8.61 -5.11 10.62
C VAL A 275 9.47 -4.03 11.26
N VAL A 276 9.95 -4.29 12.48
CA VAL A 276 10.66 -3.30 13.30
C VAL A 276 11.95 -3.90 13.83
N ALA A 277 13.07 -3.46 13.26
CA ALA A 277 14.40 -3.88 13.69
C ALA A 277 15.24 -2.70 14.21
N GLY A 278 16.10 -2.97 15.19
CA GLY A 278 17.09 -2.06 15.74
C GLY A 278 16.66 -1.35 17.03
N ALA A 279 17.63 -1.17 17.93
CA ALA A 279 17.44 -0.58 19.27
C ALA A 279 16.86 0.84 19.27
N GLY A 280 17.06 1.60 18.19
CA GLY A 280 16.46 2.93 18.02
C GLY A 280 14.93 2.95 18.00
N LYS A 281 14.29 1.78 17.85
CA LYS A 281 12.82 1.64 17.84
C LYS A 281 12.24 1.22 19.19
N ALA A 282 13.08 0.78 20.13
CA ALA A 282 12.63 0.14 21.36
C ALA A 282 11.72 1.00 22.24
N GLY A 283 11.93 2.33 22.24
CA GLY A 283 11.03 3.26 22.94
C GLY A 283 9.61 3.24 22.37
N ALA A 284 9.46 3.38 21.05
CA ALA A 284 8.16 3.33 20.40
C ALA A 284 7.50 1.95 20.51
N VAL A 285 8.28 0.86 20.40
CA VAL A 285 7.78 -0.51 20.59
C VAL A 285 7.22 -0.70 22.00
N GLN A 286 7.97 -0.31 23.03
CA GLN A 286 7.51 -0.36 24.41
C GLN A 286 6.20 0.42 24.59
N THR A 287 6.14 1.65 24.11
CA THR A 287 4.93 2.48 24.22
C THR A 287 3.74 1.86 23.48
N ALA A 288 3.96 1.30 22.29
CA ALA A 288 2.90 0.73 21.46
C ALA A 288 2.33 -0.59 21.99
N LEU A 289 3.18 -1.41 22.64
CA LEU A 289 2.80 -2.72 23.16
C LEU A 289 2.43 -2.73 24.64
N LYS A 290 2.75 -1.68 25.40
CA LYS A 290 2.39 -1.58 26.82
C LYS A 290 0.87 -1.46 27.00
N GLU A 291 0.33 -2.28 27.89
CA GLU A 291 -1.06 -2.20 28.31
C GLU A 291 -1.29 -0.97 29.22
N GLY A 292 -2.25 -0.11 28.85
CA GLY A 292 -2.62 1.07 29.63
C GLY A 292 -3.07 2.25 28.78
N GLN A 293 -3.83 3.17 29.39
CA GLN A 293 -4.23 4.41 28.73
C GLN A 293 -3.08 5.43 28.81
N ASN A 294 -2.23 5.44 27.78
CA ASN A 294 -1.45 6.65 27.50
C ASN A 294 -2.39 7.65 26.80
N SER A 295 -2.39 8.91 27.27
CA SER A 295 -3.16 9.98 26.65
C SER A 295 -2.71 10.28 25.22
N ASP A 296 -1.42 10.06 24.94
CA ASP A 296 -0.82 10.31 23.63
C ASP A 296 -0.53 8.98 22.93
N LYS A 297 -1.57 8.44 22.27
CA LYS A 297 -1.41 7.24 21.44
C LYS A 297 -0.47 7.49 20.27
N LEU A 298 0.45 6.56 20.05
CA LEU A 298 1.31 6.57 18.87
C LEU A 298 0.50 6.14 17.62
N PRO A 299 0.78 6.69 16.43
CA PRO A 299 0.10 6.30 15.19
C PRO A 299 0.09 4.78 14.94
N VAL A 300 1.17 4.07 15.25
CA VAL A 300 1.23 2.61 15.13
C VAL A 300 0.18 1.87 15.97
N GLN A 301 -0.34 2.47 17.04
CA GLN A 301 -1.39 1.88 17.88
C GLN A 301 -2.78 1.96 17.22
N GLU A 302 -2.94 2.76 16.17
CA GLU A 302 -4.16 2.82 15.36
C GLU A 302 -4.14 1.78 14.24
N VAL A 303 -3.03 1.04 14.06
CA VAL A 303 -2.93 -0.06 13.09
C VAL A 303 -3.68 -1.28 13.62
N SER A 304 -4.76 -1.63 12.94
CA SER A 304 -5.69 -2.70 13.31
C SER A 304 -6.33 -3.29 12.04
N PRO A 305 -5.63 -4.23 11.36
CA PRO A 305 -6.13 -4.85 10.13
C PRO A 305 -7.39 -5.69 10.38
N GLU A 306 -8.20 -5.88 9.35
CA GLU A 306 -9.40 -6.73 9.40
C GLU A 306 -9.11 -8.21 9.69
N GLY A 307 -7.90 -8.68 9.39
CA GLY A 307 -7.47 -10.04 9.72
C GLY A 307 -6.44 -10.06 10.85
N GLU A 308 -5.17 -10.24 10.47
CA GLU A 308 -4.10 -10.48 11.44
C GLU A 308 -3.04 -9.38 11.41
N LEU A 309 -2.66 -8.92 12.60
CA LEU A 309 -1.53 -8.03 12.84
C LEU A 309 -0.40 -8.82 13.48
N THR A 310 0.74 -8.92 12.80
CA THR A 310 1.93 -9.58 13.34
C THR A 310 3.07 -8.58 13.45
N TRP A 311 3.61 -8.43 14.66
CA TRP A 311 4.82 -7.66 14.92
C TRP A 311 6.03 -8.57 14.77
N PHE A 312 6.93 -8.23 13.85
CA PHE A 312 8.24 -8.85 13.68
C PHE A 312 9.30 -7.93 14.29
N LEU A 313 9.84 -8.34 15.43
CA LEU A 313 10.81 -7.56 16.20
C LEU A 313 12.16 -8.27 16.28
N ASP A 314 13.27 -7.56 16.09
CA ASP A 314 14.57 -8.08 16.55
C ASP A 314 14.77 -7.80 18.06
N LYS A 315 15.74 -8.45 18.68
CA LYS A 315 16.13 -8.20 20.08
C LYS A 315 16.40 -6.72 20.37
N GLY A 316 16.94 -5.98 19.40
CA GLY A 316 17.18 -4.55 19.53
C GLY A 316 15.88 -3.78 19.76
N ALA A 317 14.92 -3.92 18.84
CA ALA A 317 13.61 -3.28 18.91
C ALA A 317 12.78 -3.76 20.11
N ALA A 318 12.95 -5.00 20.54
CA ALA A 318 12.27 -5.57 21.70
C ALA A 318 12.98 -5.29 23.05
N SER A 319 14.12 -4.61 23.07
CA SER A 319 14.99 -4.49 24.27
C SER A 319 14.36 -3.78 25.49
N LYS A 320 13.17 -3.22 25.35
CA LYS A 320 12.41 -2.54 26.41
C LYS A 320 11.05 -3.21 26.73
N LEU A 321 10.78 -4.37 26.12
CA LEU A 321 9.60 -5.20 26.43
C LEU A 321 9.81 -5.99 27.72
#